data_AF-A0A820FUK3-F1
#
_entry.id   AF-A0A820FUK3-F1
#
_cell.length_a   1.000
_cell.length_b   1.000
_cell.length_c   1.000
_cell.angle_alpha   90.00
_cell.angle_beta   90.00
_cell.angle_gamma   90.00
#
_symmetry.space_group_name_H-M   'P 1'
#
loop_
_entity.id
_entity.type
_entity.pdbx_description
1 polymer ?
#
loop_
_entity_poly.entity_id
_entity_poly.type
_entity_poly.pdbx_seq_one_letter_code
_entity_poly.pdbx_strand_id
1 'polypeptide(L)'
;YDAVLLYAYGLNRTIEAHENASDGFAVVHKMWNVSFEGSNGIVQISETGDRVSDYSLFDLNTKNGQFEEVGTYFGVNSSFILSKDIYWIDEVKKTPVDVPPCGFDGSKCFVHKNPALPWIYFTASVTSVIIVLIIAAFWYFKRVSFEAQLRAMNWIIEPDDLFTMEDIGINKYKQIKRGDRHKRASMHHIALFEEDNDTENGAPVKTARFKGSIVALKLVQNKSRIDVNRLLLMEIKT
;
A
#
# COMPACT_ATOMS: atom_id res chain seq x y z
N TYR A 1 21.06 -13.27 -70.11
CA TYR A 1 21.73 -12.24 -70.92
C TYR A 1 22.87 -11.63 -70.13
N ASP A 2 22.60 -10.83 -69.09
CA ASP A 2 23.62 -10.13 -68.28
C ASP A 2 24.74 -11.03 -67.73
N ALA A 3 24.42 -12.25 -67.30
CA ALA A 3 25.41 -13.19 -66.78
C ALA A 3 26.49 -13.57 -67.81
N VAL A 4 26.12 -13.69 -69.08
CA VAL A 4 27.07 -13.99 -70.17
C VAL A 4 27.95 -12.77 -70.46
N LEU A 5 27.37 -11.57 -70.40
CA LEU A 5 28.11 -10.32 -70.57
C LEU A 5 29.14 -10.11 -69.44
N LEU A 6 28.73 -10.36 -68.19
CA LEU A 6 29.63 -10.33 -67.03
C LEU A 6 30.76 -11.35 -67.16
N TYR A 7 30.46 -12.58 -67.59
CA TYR A 7 31.47 -13.60 -67.85
C TYR A 7 32.45 -13.16 -68.93
N ALA A 8 31.97 -12.63 -70.06
CA ALA A 8 32.82 -12.12 -71.13
C ALA A 8 33.74 -10.99 -70.63
N TYR A 9 33.24 -10.13 -69.73
CA TYR A 9 34.02 -9.06 -69.11
C TYR A 9 35.14 -9.60 -68.22
N GLY A 10 34.83 -10.57 -67.35
CA GLY A 10 35.82 -11.24 -66.51
C GLY A 10 36.87 -12.00 -67.33
N LEU A 11 36.44 -12.73 -68.35
CA LEU A 11 37.30 -13.49 -69.24
C LEU A 11 38.26 -12.58 -70.02
N ASN A 12 37.74 -11.48 -70.59
CA ASN A 12 38.56 -10.53 -71.33
C ASN A 12 39.66 -9.92 -70.45
N ARG A 13 39.32 -9.50 -69.23
CA ARG A 13 40.29 -8.97 -68.26
C ARG A 13 41.34 -10.00 -67.84
N THR A 14 40.96 -11.26 -67.76
CA THR A 14 41.88 -12.37 -67.44
C THR A 14 42.91 -12.55 -68.56
N ILE A 15 42.45 -12.51 -69.83
CA ILE A 15 43.31 -12.61 -71.02
C ILE A 15 44.23 -11.38 -71.13
N GLU A 16 43.71 -10.17 -70.90
CA GLU A 16 44.51 -8.93 -70.90
C GLU A 16 45.60 -8.94 -69.82
N ALA A 17 45.32 -9.54 -68.66
CA ALA A 17 46.29 -9.74 -67.58
C ALA A 17 47.31 -10.87 -67.86
N HIS A 18 47.23 -11.54 -69.01
CA HIS A 18 48.06 -12.71 -69.37
C HIS A 18 47.91 -13.88 -68.35
N GLU A 19 46.77 -13.96 -67.67
CA GLU A 19 46.41 -15.03 -66.76
C GLU A 19 45.78 -16.21 -67.54
N ASN A 20 45.67 -17.38 -66.90
CA ASN A 20 45.10 -18.56 -67.55
C ASN A 20 43.57 -18.44 -67.64
N ALA A 21 43.03 -18.32 -68.86
CA ALA A 21 41.58 -18.28 -69.11
C ALA A 21 40.82 -19.54 -68.66
N SER A 22 41.50 -20.67 -68.45
CA SER A 22 40.90 -21.90 -67.91
C SER A 22 40.84 -21.91 -66.38
N ASP A 23 41.48 -20.96 -65.70
CA ASP A 23 41.36 -20.79 -64.26
C ASP A 23 40.08 -20.04 -63.92
N GLY A 24 39.03 -20.79 -63.58
CA GLY A 24 37.72 -20.23 -63.24
C GLY A 24 37.76 -19.29 -62.04
N PHE A 25 38.68 -19.49 -61.08
CA PHE A 25 38.79 -18.60 -59.92
C PHE A 25 39.32 -17.23 -60.33
N ALA A 26 40.37 -17.20 -61.17
CA ALA A 26 40.91 -15.96 -61.73
C ALA A 26 39.82 -15.20 -62.51
N VAL A 27 39.08 -15.89 -63.38
CA VAL A 27 37.99 -15.30 -64.17
C VAL A 27 36.89 -14.72 -63.27
N VAL A 28 36.41 -15.49 -62.29
CA VAL A 28 35.35 -15.04 -61.37
C VAL A 28 35.80 -13.87 -60.52
N HIS A 29 37.04 -13.85 -60.04
CA HIS A 29 37.53 -12.73 -59.23
C HIS A 29 37.59 -11.42 -60.04
N LYS A 30 37.85 -11.48 -61.35
CA LYS A 30 37.80 -10.28 -62.24
C LYS A 30 36.37 -9.82 -62.55
N MET A 31 35.35 -10.62 -62.22
CA MET A 31 33.93 -10.25 -62.32
C MET A 31 33.43 -9.45 -61.10
N TRP A 32 34.23 -9.32 -60.03
CA TRP A 32 33.83 -8.62 -58.81
C TRP A 32 34.12 -7.12 -58.90
N ASN A 33 33.35 -6.31 -58.17
CA ASN A 33 33.47 -4.86 -58.15
C ASN A 33 33.45 -4.22 -59.56
N VAL A 34 32.48 -4.62 -60.38
CA VAL A 34 32.29 -4.10 -61.74
C VAL A 34 30.88 -3.57 -61.95
N SER A 35 30.76 -2.55 -62.79
CA SER A 35 29.48 -2.04 -63.28
C SER A 35 29.46 -2.07 -64.81
N PHE A 36 28.34 -2.49 -65.39
CA PHE A 36 28.16 -2.55 -66.84
C PHE A 36 26.69 -2.36 -67.22
N GLU A 37 26.43 -1.99 -68.48
CA GLU A 37 25.08 -1.84 -69.01
C GLU A 37 24.53 -3.22 -69.41
N GLY A 38 23.52 -3.70 -68.68
CA GLY A 38 22.78 -4.92 -68.97
C GLY A 38 21.55 -4.68 -69.85
N SER A 39 20.75 -5.71 -70.10
CA SER A 39 19.58 -5.57 -70.99
C SER A 39 18.51 -4.63 -70.44
N ASN A 40 18.40 -4.54 -69.11
CA ASN A 40 17.36 -3.80 -68.41
C ASN A 40 17.94 -2.68 -67.51
N GLY A 41 19.11 -2.14 -67.88
CA GLY A 41 19.78 -1.07 -67.15
C GLY A 41 21.13 -1.49 -66.56
N ILE A 42 21.65 -0.66 -65.66
CA ILE A 42 22.98 -0.85 -65.07
C ILE A 42 22.97 -2.07 -64.14
N VAL A 43 23.95 -2.95 -64.32
CA VAL A 43 24.23 -4.08 -63.44
C VAL A 43 25.50 -3.79 -62.69
N GLN A 44 25.45 -3.88 -61.36
CA GLN A 44 26.61 -3.70 -60.48
C GLN A 44 26.86 -4.97 -59.68
N ILE A 45 28.11 -5.43 -59.67
CA ILE A 45 28.59 -6.53 -58.86
C ILE A 45 29.41 -5.95 -57.71
N SER A 46 29.09 -6.35 -56.49
CA SER A 46 29.76 -5.94 -55.27
C SER A 46 31.18 -6.51 -55.18
N GLU A 47 31.92 -6.04 -54.19
CA GLU A 47 33.26 -6.55 -53.88
C GLU A 47 33.26 -8.00 -53.41
N THR A 48 32.13 -8.52 -52.91
CA THR A 48 31.97 -9.93 -52.52
C THR A 48 31.49 -10.82 -53.66
N GLY A 49 31.26 -10.25 -54.85
CA GLY A 49 30.83 -10.99 -56.04
C GLY A 49 29.32 -11.12 -56.21
N ASP A 50 28.53 -10.52 -55.30
CA ASP A 50 27.07 -10.54 -55.38
C ASP A 50 26.54 -9.37 -56.22
N ARG A 51 25.45 -9.58 -56.95
CA ARG A 51 24.76 -8.50 -57.68
C ARG A 51 24.06 -7.56 -56.71
N VAL A 52 24.37 -6.26 -56.81
CA VAL A 52 23.57 -5.21 -56.19
C VAL A 52 22.23 -5.16 -56.94
N SER A 53 21.16 -5.48 -56.23
CA SER A 53 19.85 -5.74 -56.84
C SER A 53 18.90 -4.60 -56.56
N ASP A 54 18.20 -4.17 -57.61
CA ASP A 54 17.08 -3.26 -57.54
C ASP A 54 15.77 -4.07 -57.48
N TYR A 55 14.77 -3.56 -56.76
CA TYR A 55 13.49 -4.24 -56.56
C TYR A 55 12.33 -3.33 -56.93
N SER A 56 11.35 -3.84 -57.66
CA SER A 56 10.12 -3.12 -57.96
C SER A 56 8.98 -3.60 -57.05
N LEU A 57 8.28 -2.65 -56.45
CA LEU A 57 7.06 -2.87 -55.67
C LEU A 57 5.87 -2.76 -56.62
N PHE A 58 5.03 -3.79 -56.63
CA PHE A 58 3.79 -3.84 -57.40
C PHE A 58 2.58 -3.79 -56.47
N ASP A 59 1.56 -3.07 -56.91
CA ASP A 59 0.27 -3.00 -56.24
C ASP A 59 -0.85 -3.39 -57.21
N LEU A 60 -1.94 -3.94 -56.66
CA LEU A 60 -3.08 -4.38 -57.45
C LEU A 60 -3.98 -3.18 -57.76
N ASN A 61 -4.10 -2.83 -59.03
CA ASN A 61 -5.11 -1.87 -59.46
C ASN A 61 -6.50 -2.53 -59.43
N THR A 62 -7.32 -2.12 -58.47
CA THR A 62 -8.66 -2.70 -58.23
C THR A 62 -9.68 -2.44 -59.34
N LYS A 63 -9.40 -1.52 -60.28
CA LYS A 63 -10.31 -1.21 -61.39
C LYS A 63 -10.19 -2.20 -62.55
N ASN A 64 -8.96 -2.60 -62.87
CA ASN A 64 -8.66 -3.49 -63.99
C ASN A 64 -8.18 -4.89 -63.53
N GLY A 65 -7.90 -5.07 -62.24
CA GLY A 65 -7.43 -6.33 -61.67
C GLY A 65 -5.98 -6.67 -62.02
N GLN A 66 -5.17 -5.70 -62.44
CA GLN A 66 -3.78 -5.91 -62.85
C GLN A 66 -2.80 -5.34 -61.84
N PHE A 67 -1.64 -5.99 -61.70
CA PHE A 67 -0.54 -5.46 -60.91
C PHE A 67 0.19 -4.37 -61.69
N GLU A 68 0.36 -3.21 -61.06
CA GLU A 68 1.10 -2.07 -61.60
C GLU A 68 2.27 -1.74 -60.67
N GLU A 69 3.41 -1.37 -61.24
CA GLU A 69 4.54 -0.89 -60.45
C GLU A 69 4.18 0.43 -59.78
N VAL A 70 4.37 0.50 -58.46
CA VAL A 70 4.08 1.66 -57.61
C VAL A 70 5.33 2.27 -57.00
N GLY A 71 6.46 1.56 -56.99
CA GLY A 71 7.72 2.11 -56.53
C GLY A 71 8.89 1.18 -56.83
N THR A 72 10.09 1.74 -56.73
CA THR A 72 11.34 1.04 -57.04
C THR A 72 12.35 1.32 -55.93
N TYR A 73 12.98 0.25 -55.44
CA TYR A 73 14.12 0.30 -54.54
C TYR A 73 15.40 0.14 -55.35
N PHE A 74 16.32 1.09 -55.19
CA PHE A 74 17.64 1.05 -55.80
C PHE A 74 18.65 0.56 -54.78
N GLY A 75 19.23 -0.63 -55.01
CA GLY A 75 20.16 -1.28 -54.09
C GLY A 75 21.44 -0.49 -53.89
N VAL A 76 21.92 0.18 -54.94
CA VAL A 76 23.18 0.95 -54.92
C VAL A 76 23.14 2.09 -53.90
N ASN A 77 22.03 2.85 -53.89
CA ASN A 77 21.86 4.00 -53.00
C ASN A 77 21.01 3.67 -51.76
N SER A 78 20.55 2.42 -51.63
CA SER A 78 19.58 2.00 -50.61
C SER A 78 18.35 2.91 -50.53
N SER A 79 17.89 3.42 -51.67
CA SER A 79 16.83 4.41 -51.76
C SER A 79 15.56 3.81 -52.35
N PHE A 80 14.42 4.05 -51.71
CA PHE A 80 13.10 3.69 -52.22
C PHE A 80 12.40 4.92 -52.77
N ILE A 81 11.98 4.86 -54.04
CA ILE A 81 11.25 5.93 -54.72
C ILE A 81 9.86 5.41 -55.05
N LEU A 82 8.84 6.13 -54.58
CA LEU A 82 7.45 5.82 -54.87
C LEU A 82 7.01 6.56 -56.15
N SER A 83 6.56 5.80 -57.15
CA SER A 83 6.09 6.30 -58.44
C SER A 83 4.58 6.55 -58.45
N LYS A 84 3.82 5.81 -57.63
CA LYS A 84 2.36 5.94 -57.47
C LYS A 84 1.96 5.66 -56.03
N ASP A 85 0.89 6.28 -55.56
CA ASP A 85 0.34 5.98 -54.25
C ASP A 85 -0.13 4.52 -54.15
N ILE A 86 0.20 3.86 -53.04
CA ILE A 86 -0.23 2.48 -52.75
C ILE A 86 -1.70 2.51 -52.33
N TYR A 87 -2.50 1.66 -52.96
CA TYR A 87 -3.90 1.50 -52.67
C TYR A 87 -4.11 0.55 -51.49
N TRP A 88 -4.59 1.10 -50.38
CA TRP A 88 -5.05 0.34 -49.23
C TRP A 88 -6.57 0.19 -49.27
N ILE A 89 -7.06 -1.02 -48.96
CA ILE A 89 -8.49 -1.39 -49.03
C ILE A 89 -9.33 -0.67 -47.96
N ASP A 90 -8.72 -0.22 -46.87
CA ASP A 90 -9.43 0.41 -45.76
C ASP A 90 -10.15 1.70 -46.18
N GLU A 91 -11.30 1.97 -45.54
CA GLU A 91 -12.15 3.16 -45.77
C GLU A 91 -11.37 4.49 -45.68
N VAL A 92 -10.23 4.48 -44.98
CA VAL A 92 -9.40 5.65 -44.71
C VAL A 92 -8.26 5.81 -45.73
N LYS A 93 -8.06 4.87 -46.68
CA LYS A 93 -6.92 4.85 -47.62
C LYS A 93 -5.56 5.11 -46.94
N LYS A 94 -5.40 4.63 -45.71
CA LYS A 94 -4.17 4.80 -44.93
C LYS A 94 -3.44 3.48 -44.85
N THR A 95 -2.11 3.57 -44.77
CA THR A 95 -1.26 2.42 -44.48
C THR A 95 -1.72 1.76 -43.18
N PRO A 96 -1.97 0.44 -43.18
CA PRO A 96 -2.33 -0.28 -41.97
C PRO A 96 -1.19 -0.21 -40.96
N VAL A 97 -1.54 -0.23 -39.68
CA VAL A 97 -0.54 -0.29 -38.61
C VAL A 97 0.14 -1.66 -38.62
N ASP A 98 1.46 -1.68 -38.51
CA ASP A 98 2.27 -2.90 -38.47
C ASP A 98 1.94 -3.78 -37.25
N VAL A 99 1.66 -3.14 -36.11
CA VAL A 99 1.28 -3.82 -34.87
C VAL A 99 -0.09 -3.32 -34.41
N PRO A 100 -1.05 -4.20 -34.11
CA PRO A 100 -2.35 -3.79 -33.61
C PRO A 100 -2.22 -3.06 -32.26
N PRO A 101 -3.12 -2.11 -31.92
CA PRO A 101 -3.03 -1.33 -30.68
C PRO A 101 -2.95 -2.17 -29.39
N CYS A 102 -3.55 -3.35 -29.40
CA CYS A 102 -3.60 -4.29 -28.28
C CYS A 102 -2.41 -5.27 -28.24
N GLY A 103 -1.48 -5.20 -29.20
CA GLY A 103 -0.49 -6.25 -29.44
C GLY A 103 -1.09 -7.50 -30.09
N PHE A 104 -0.26 -8.33 -30.71
CA PHE A 104 -0.72 -9.55 -31.40
C PHE A 104 -1.31 -10.58 -30.44
N ASP A 105 -0.80 -10.62 -29.21
CA ASP A 105 -1.16 -11.54 -28.14
C ASP A 105 -2.14 -10.93 -27.13
N GLY A 106 -2.55 -9.68 -27.32
CA GLY A 106 -3.41 -8.95 -26.38
C GLY A 106 -2.69 -8.47 -25.11
N SER A 107 -1.37 -8.62 -25.00
CA SER A 107 -0.61 -8.21 -23.80
C SER A 107 -0.58 -6.70 -23.57
N LYS A 108 -0.65 -5.90 -24.64
CA LYS A 108 -0.66 -4.43 -24.58
C LYS A 108 -2.05 -3.86 -24.36
N CYS A 109 -3.10 -4.69 -24.45
CA CYS A 109 -4.38 -4.25 -23.94
C CYS A 109 -4.23 -3.99 -22.44
N PHE A 110 -4.74 -2.83 -22.02
CA PHE A 110 -5.23 -2.71 -20.66
C PHE A 110 -6.33 -3.76 -20.57
N VAL A 111 -5.98 -4.96 -20.10
CA VAL A 111 -6.92 -5.86 -19.46
C VAL A 111 -7.76 -4.93 -18.62
N HIS A 112 -9.08 -4.96 -18.78
CA HIS A 112 -9.97 -4.45 -17.76
C HIS A 112 -9.63 -5.23 -16.48
N LYS A 113 -8.53 -4.87 -15.82
CA LYS A 113 -8.27 -5.14 -14.42
C LYS A 113 -9.51 -4.54 -13.80
N ASN A 114 -10.42 -5.43 -13.41
CA ASN A 114 -11.77 -5.08 -12.99
C ASN A 114 -11.73 -3.71 -12.31
N PRO A 115 -12.55 -2.72 -12.70
CA PRO A 115 -12.50 -1.38 -12.09
C PRO A 115 -12.62 -1.42 -10.56
N ALA A 116 -13.07 -2.55 -10.00
CA ALA A 116 -13.06 -2.87 -8.58
C ALA A 116 -11.66 -3.11 -7.96
N LEU A 117 -10.62 -3.53 -8.69
CA LEU A 117 -9.30 -3.83 -8.13
C LEU A 117 -8.65 -2.62 -7.41
N PRO A 118 -8.52 -1.43 -8.03
CA PRO A 118 -8.02 -0.25 -7.30
C PRO A 118 -8.91 0.12 -6.10
N TRP A 119 -10.23 -0.08 -6.20
CA TRP A 119 -11.17 0.15 -5.11
C TRP A 119 -10.99 -0.83 -3.94
N ILE A 120 -10.69 -2.10 -4.23
CA ILE A 120 -10.38 -3.12 -3.22
C ILE A 120 -9.10 -2.75 -2.46
N TYR A 121 -8.03 -2.31 -3.15
CA TYR A 121 -6.81 -1.89 -2.47
C TYR A 121 -7.01 -0.62 -1.62
N PHE A 122 -7.81 0.34 -2.11
CA PHE A 122 -8.14 1.56 -1.36
C PHE A 122 -8.95 1.26 -0.09
N THR A 123 -10.01 0.46 -0.20
CA THR A 123 -10.86 0.07 0.94
C THR A 123 -10.11 -0.78 1.97
N ALA A 124 -9.24 -1.69 1.54
CA ALA A 124 -8.38 -2.46 2.45
C ALA A 124 -7.39 -1.56 3.23
N SER A 125 -6.85 -0.53 2.57
CA SER A 125 -5.92 0.42 3.23
C SER A 125 -6.63 1.29 4.27
N VAL A 126 -7.81 1.81 3.94
CA VAL A 126 -8.61 2.65 4.85
C VAL A 126 -9.10 1.85 6.07
N THR A 127 -9.57 0.63 5.87
CA THR A 127 -10.05 -0.22 6.98
C THR A 127 -8.93 -0.57 7.96
N SER A 128 -7.72 -0.87 7.48
CA SER A 128 -6.55 -1.10 8.33
C SER A 128 -6.24 0.09 9.25
N VAL A 129 -6.24 1.31 8.70
CA VAL A 129 -5.98 2.53 9.48
C VAL A 129 -7.08 2.75 10.54
N ILE A 130 -8.35 2.54 10.19
CA ILE A 130 -9.46 2.67 11.14
C ILE A 130 -9.32 1.67 12.29
N ILE A 131 -8.94 0.41 12.02
CA ILE A 131 -8.74 -0.60 13.06
C ILE A 131 -7.63 -0.17 14.03
N VAL A 132 -6.51 0.35 13.51
CA VAL A 132 -5.41 0.85 14.35
C VAL A 132 -5.87 2.02 15.24
N LEU A 133 -6.66 2.95 14.70
CA LEU A 133 -7.22 4.06 15.47
C LEU A 133 -8.20 3.59 16.55
N ILE A 134 -9.06 2.60 16.26
CA ILE A 134 -9.99 2.02 17.24
C ILE A 134 -9.21 1.34 18.37
N ILE A 135 -8.17 0.57 18.04
CA ILE A 135 -7.31 -0.05 19.05
C ILE A 135 -6.66 1.03 19.91
N ALA A 136 -6.01 2.04 19.30
CA ALA A 136 -5.37 3.12 20.04
C ALA A 136 -6.35 3.89 20.95
N ALA A 137 -7.56 4.19 20.45
CA ALA A 137 -8.62 4.83 21.22
C ALA A 137 -9.06 3.94 22.39
N PHE A 138 -9.26 2.64 22.19
CA PHE A 138 -9.62 1.71 23.25
C PHE A 138 -8.57 1.68 24.36
N TRP A 139 -7.28 1.60 24.00
CA TRP A 139 -6.18 1.67 24.95
C TRP A 139 -6.14 3.01 25.71
N TYR A 140 -6.37 4.12 25.00
CA TYR A 140 -6.45 5.45 25.61
C TYR A 140 -7.63 5.55 26.60
N PHE A 141 -8.83 5.13 26.21
CA PHE A 141 -10.00 5.12 27.08
C PHE A 141 -9.81 4.23 28.30
N LYS A 142 -9.22 3.03 28.12
CA LYS A 142 -8.88 2.14 29.24
C LYS A 142 -7.92 2.81 30.22
N ARG A 143 -6.89 3.48 29.70
CA ARG A 143 -5.92 4.22 30.51
C ARG A 143 -6.59 5.36 31.28
N VAL A 144 -7.38 6.19 30.62
CA VAL A 144 -8.08 7.32 31.25
C VAL A 144 -9.09 6.84 32.29
N SER A 145 -9.85 5.79 32.00
CA SER A 145 -10.79 5.20 32.98
C SER A 145 -10.05 4.67 34.21
N PHE A 146 -8.91 4.01 34.02
CA PHE A 146 -8.07 3.55 35.13
C PHE A 146 -7.51 4.72 35.95
N GLU A 147 -7.05 5.78 35.29
CA GLU A 147 -6.59 7.01 35.98
C GLU A 147 -7.73 7.72 36.71
N ALA A 148 -8.94 7.75 36.16
CA ALA A 148 -10.12 8.32 36.81
C ALA A 148 -10.50 7.53 38.06
N GLN A 149 -10.43 6.19 37.99
CA GLN A 149 -10.66 5.35 39.17
C GLN A 149 -9.55 5.47 40.22
N LEU A 150 -8.30 5.74 39.84
CA LEU A 150 -7.20 5.99 40.79
C LEU A 150 -7.35 7.33 41.52
N ARG A 151 -7.84 8.37 40.82
CA ARG A 151 -8.11 9.70 41.40
C ARG A 151 -9.45 9.78 42.14
N ALA A 152 -10.22 8.69 42.20
CA ALA A 152 -11.41 8.65 43.03
C ALA A 152 -10.98 8.48 44.50
N MET A 153 -10.79 9.59 45.22
CA MET A 153 -10.50 9.62 46.67
C MET A 153 -11.72 9.23 47.52
N ASN A 154 -12.52 8.25 47.08
CA ASN A 154 -13.73 7.78 47.77
C ASN A 154 -13.42 6.99 49.06
N TRP A 155 -12.14 6.77 49.34
CA TRP A 155 -11.62 6.09 50.52
C TRP A 155 -11.19 7.07 51.62
N ILE A 156 -11.09 8.37 51.33
CA ILE A 156 -10.83 9.39 52.35
C ILE A 156 -12.16 9.67 53.04
N ILE A 157 -12.20 9.38 54.33
CA ILE A 157 -13.35 9.64 55.20
C ILE A 157 -13.08 10.97 55.90
N GLU A 158 -14.02 11.90 55.83
CA GLU A 158 -13.93 13.17 56.55
C GLU A 158 -14.09 12.91 58.06
N PRO A 159 -13.30 13.55 58.94
CA PRO A 159 -13.38 13.31 60.38
C PRO A 159 -14.77 13.51 60.97
N ASP A 160 -15.57 14.40 60.37
CA ASP A 160 -16.93 14.75 60.80
C ASP A 160 -17.95 13.61 60.57
N ASP A 161 -17.62 12.64 59.71
CA ASP A 161 -18.44 11.43 59.48
C ASP A 161 -18.16 10.31 60.53
N LEU A 162 -17.20 10.53 61.44
CA LEU A 162 -16.83 9.58 62.49
C LEU A 162 -17.48 9.97 63.82
N PHE A 163 -18.50 9.22 64.23
CA PHE A 163 -19.09 9.42 65.55
C PHE A 163 -18.26 8.67 66.59
N THR A 164 -17.60 9.42 67.49
CA THR A 164 -16.97 8.88 68.69
C THR A 164 -17.95 8.95 69.87
N MET A 165 -17.80 8.06 70.85
CA MET A 165 -18.73 7.98 71.99
C MET A 165 -18.77 9.27 72.84
N GLU A 166 -17.71 10.10 72.80
CA GLU A 166 -17.65 11.35 73.56
C GLU A 166 -18.64 12.42 73.04
N ASP A 167 -18.85 12.52 71.73
CA ASP A 167 -19.75 13.52 71.13
C ASP A 167 -21.24 13.20 71.31
N ILE A 168 -21.58 11.93 71.56
CA ILE A 168 -22.97 11.49 71.75
C ILE A 168 -23.46 11.79 73.20
N GLY A 169 -22.54 12.13 74.12
CA GLY A 169 -22.77 12.20 75.56
C GLY A 169 -23.16 13.55 76.17
N ILE A 170 -23.17 14.66 75.43
CA ILE A 170 -23.40 16.00 76.03
C ILE A 170 -24.43 16.78 75.20
N ASN A 171 -25.74 16.55 75.48
CA ASN A 171 -26.84 17.54 75.42
C ASN A 171 -28.25 16.90 75.42
N LYS A 172 -28.52 15.97 76.34
CA LYS A 172 -29.88 15.46 76.56
C LYS A 172 -30.30 15.41 78.03
N TYR A 173 -30.22 16.52 78.75
CA TYR A 173 -31.05 16.72 79.94
C TYR A 173 -31.36 18.20 80.18
N LYS A 174 -32.37 18.72 79.47
CA LYS A 174 -33.31 19.72 80.03
C LYS A 174 -34.52 19.92 79.13
N GLN A 175 -35.70 19.82 79.76
CA GLN A 175 -37.05 20.19 79.32
C GLN A 175 -37.85 19.12 78.55
N ILE A 176 -38.52 18.25 79.31
CA ILE A 176 -39.80 17.63 78.91
C ILE A 176 -40.87 18.15 79.90
N LYS A 177 -41.90 18.84 79.38
CA LYS A 177 -43.20 19.00 80.06
C LYS A 177 -44.33 18.51 79.12
N ARG A 178 -45.05 17.50 79.61
CA ARG A 178 -46.48 17.09 79.44
C ARG A 178 -47.17 17.47 78.11
N GLY A 179 -47.50 16.53 77.23
CA GLY A 179 -48.71 15.65 77.24
C GLY A 179 -49.34 15.79 75.83
N ASP A 180 -49.91 14.82 75.11
CA ASP A 180 -50.67 13.62 75.44
C ASP A 180 -50.64 12.59 74.25
N ARG A 181 -50.97 11.33 74.58
CA ARG A 181 -51.33 10.09 73.82
C ARG A 181 -51.70 10.20 72.32
N HIS A 182 -51.49 9.26 71.37
CA HIS A 182 -51.17 7.82 71.21
C HIS A 182 -50.60 7.66 69.76
N LYS A 183 -49.59 6.85 69.39
CA LYS A 183 -49.52 5.37 69.30
C LYS A 183 -48.06 4.89 69.10
N ARG A 184 -47.81 3.72 69.72
CA ARG A 184 -46.69 2.76 69.73
C ARG A 184 -45.85 2.65 68.44
N ALA A 185 -44.51 2.73 68.52
CA ALA A 185 -43.49 1.68 68.84
C ALA A 185 -43.02 0.95 67.57
N SER A 186 -41.73 0.78 67.25
CA SER A 186 -40.57 0.29 68.04
C SER A 186 -39.28 0.80 67.35
N MET A 187 -38.25 1.40 67.99
CA MET A 187 -37.26 0.87 68.97
C MET A 187 -36.62 -0.45 68.50
N HIS A 188 -35.33 -0.75 68.58
CA HIS A 188 -34.12 -0.13 69.15
C HIS A 188 -32.99 -1.07 68.68
N HIS A 189 -31.84 -0.56 68.20
CA HIS A 189 -30.55 -1.25 68.34
C HIS A 189 -29.46 -0.19 68.48
N ILE A 190 -29.49 0.52 69.61
CA ILE A 190 -28.30 1.14 70.19
C ILE A 190 -27.89 0.15 71.28
N ALA A 191 -27.06 -0.82 70.90
CA ALA A 191 -26.38 -1.67 71.85
C ALA A 191 -25.29 -0.82 72.50
N LEU A 192 -25.53 -0.48 73.76
CA LEU A 192 -24.51 -0.13 74.74
C LEU A 192 -23.59 -1.35 74.85
N PHE A 193 -22.34 -1.22 74.42
CA PHE A 193 -21.29 -2.13 74.86
C PHE A 193 -20.53 -1.39 75.94
N GLU A 194 -20.90 -1.77 77.16
CA GLU A 194 -20.17 -1.54 78.39
C GLU A 194 -18.79 -2.20 78.25
N GLU A 195 -17.78 -1.46 78.65
CA GLU A 195 -16.37 -1.85 78.68
C GLU A 195 -16.21 -2.94 79.75
N ASP A 196 -16.26 -4.21 79.32
CA ASP A 196 -15.91 -5.33 80.19
C ASP A 196 -14.39 -5.45 80.22
N ASN A 197 -13.85 -5.13 81.39
CA ASN A 197 -12.45 -4.97 81.68
C ASN A 197 -11.93 -6.32 82.18
N ASP A 198 -11.44 -7.16 81.28
CA ASP A 198 -10.56 -8.29 81.65
C ASP A 198 -9.87 -8.88 80.40
N THR A 199 -8.66 -8.40 80.12
CA THR A 199 -7.49 -9.23 79.76
C THR A 199 -6.26 -8.35 79.53
N GLU A 200 -5.24 -8.57 80.36
CA GLU A 200 -3.89 -8.00 80.24
C GLU A 200 -3.32 -8.19 78.81
N ASN A 201 -2.69 -7.12 78.31
CA ASN A 201 -1.81 -7.04 77.13
C ASN A 201 -2.43 -6.71 75.76
N GLY A 202 -3.57 -6.03 75.72
CA GLY A 202 -4.05 -5.33 74.52
C GLY A 202 -4.09 -3.82 74.74
N ALA A 203 -3.38 -3.02 73.94
CA ALA A 203 -3.56 -1.57 73.96
C ALA A 203 -5.02 -1.21 73.63
N PRO A 204 -5.66 -0.24 74.32
CA PRO A 204 -7.04 0.12 74.06
C PRO A 204 -7.18 0.62 72.62
N VAL A 205 -7.88 -0.15 71.79
CA VAL A 205 -8.13 0.20 70.40
C VAL A 205 -9.24 1.25 70.39
N LYS A 206 -8.91 2.48 69.99
CA LYS A 206 -9.94 3.51 69.79
C LYS A 206 -10.87 3.06 68.67
N THR A 207 -12.17 2.99 68.92
CA THR A 207 -13.19 2.62 67.93
C THR A 207 -14.10 3.80 67.61
N ALA A 208 -14.54 3.92 66.35
CA ALA A 208 -15.55 4.88 65.92
C ALA A 208 -16.64 4.18 65.11
N ARG A 209 -17.80 4.84 64.94
CA ARG A 209 -18.89 4.32 64.09
C ARG A 209 -18.93 5.07 62.76
N PHE A 210 -18.82 4.34 61.66
CA PHE A 210 -18.93 4.86 60.29
C PHE A 210 -20.02 4.11 59.52
N LYS A 211 -21.03 4.82 59.00
CA LYS A 211 -22.16 4.28 58.22
C LYS A 211 -22.79 3.00 58.81
N GLY A 212 -22.94 2.96 60.14
CA GLY A 212 -23.57 1.85 60.87
C GLY A 212 -22.61 0.75 61.34
N SER A 213 -21.37 0.68 60.83
CA SER A 213 -20.35 -0.31 61.22
C SER A 213 -19.34 0.26 62.23
N ILE A 214 -18.79 -0.59 63.10
CA ILE A 214 -17.73 -0.21 64.06
C ILE A 214 -16.38 -0.37 63.36
N VAL A 215 -15.56 0.68 63.39
CA VAL A 215 -14.22 0.72 62.78
C VAL A 215 -13.16 1.00 63.84
N ALA A 216 -11.99 0.36 63.69
CA ALA A 216 -10.83 0.60 64.54
C ALA A 216 -10.01 1.79 64.02
N LEU A 217 -9.65 2.72 64.91
CA LEU A 217 -8.84 3.88 64.59
C LEU A 217 -7.38 3.60 64.97
N LYS A 218 -6.50 3.74 63.98
CA LYS A 218 -5.04 3.69 64.19
C LYS A 218 -4.43 5.06 63.94
N LEU A 219 -3.95 5.69 65.01
CA LEU A 219 -3.29 6.99 64.94
C LEU A 219 -1.85 6.80 64.40
N VAL A 220 -1.51 7.53 63.34
CA VAL A 220 -0.14 7.59 62.82
C VAL A 220 0.56 8.77 63.50
N GLN A 221 1.53 8.48 64.36
CA GLN A 221 2.26 9.53 65.08
C GLN A 221 3.28 10.23 64.18
N ASN A 222 3.46 11.53 64.40
CA ASN A 222 4.54 12.36 63.83
C ASN A 222 4.52 12.58 62.30
N LYS A 223 3.33 12.67 61.69
CA LYS A 223 3.14 13.20 60.33
C LYS A 223 1.98 14.20 60.30
N SER A 224 2.26 15.46 59.97
CA SER A 224 1.24 16.50 59.83
C SER A 224 0.53 16.49 58.48
N ARG A 225 1.10 15.82 57.47
CA ARG A 225 0.56 15.73 56.12
C ARG A 225 0.93 14.40 55.47
N ILE A 226 -0.04 13.79 54.78
CA ILE A 226 0.14 12.59 53.95
C ILE A 226 0.03 13.04 52.49
N ASP A 227 1.16 13.08 51.77
CA ASP A 227 1.13 13.32 50.32
C ASP A 227 0.84 12.00 49.60
N VAL A 228 -0.35 11.93 49.01
CA VAL A 228 -0.85 10.75 48.29
C VAL A 228 -0.19 10.70 46.91
N ASN A 229 0.90 9.93 46.78
CA ASN A 229 1.59 9.70 45.51
C ASN A 229 0.99 8.54 44.71
N ARG A 230 1.20 8.55 43.38
CA ARG A 230 0.68 7.52 42.44
C ARG A 230 0.98 6.08 42.86
N LEU A 231 2.19 5.84 43.40
CA LEU A 231 2.60 4.50 43.86
C LEU A 231 1.77 4.03 45.06
N LEU A 232 1.47 4.93 45.99
CA LEU A 232 0.68 4.62 47.18
C LEU A 232 -0.79 4.33 46.81
N LEU A 233 -1.36 5.04 45.84
CA LEU A 233 -2.70 4.73 45.31
C LEU A 233 -2.78 3.39 44.57
N MET A 234 -1.68 2.93 43.97
CA MET A 234 -1.62 1.59 43.37
C MET A 234 -1.59 0.51 44.45
N GLU A 235 -0.78 0.68 45.50
CA GLU A 235 -0.69 -0.26 46.63
C GLU A 235 -1.98 -0.38 47.43
N ILE A 236 -2.75 0.71 47.57
CA ILE A 236 -4.06 0.67 48.27
C ILE A 236 -5.13 -0.06 47.44
N LYS A 237 -5.01 -0.08 46.11
CA LYS A 237 -6.01 -0.66 45.20
C LYS A 237 -5.76 -2.14 44.87
N THR A 238 -4.53 -2.65 45.05
CA THR A 238 -4.20 -4.08 44.96
C THR A 238 -4.75 -4.86 46.13
#